data_AF-A0A4V6JGY4-F1
#
_entry.id   AF-A0A4V6JGY4-F1
#
_cell.length_a   1.000
_cell.length_b   1.000
_cell.length_c   1.000
_cell.angle_alpha   90.00
_cell.angle_beta   90.00
_cell.angle_gamma   90.00
#
_symmetry.space_group_name_H-M   'P 1'
#
loop_
_entity.id
_entity.type
_entity.pdbx_description
1 polymer ?
#
loop_
_entity_poly.entity_id
_entity_poly.type
_entity_poly.pdbx_seq_one_letter_code
_entity_poly.pdbx_strand_id
1 'polypeptide(L)' 'MNRYLQSWDVHNVFSIGASAFPQGLGYNPTGTVAALAYWSARAIREQYLKNPGPLVQA' A
#
# COMPACT_ATOMS: atom_id res chain seq x y z
N MET A 1 0.47 -6.90 4.69
CA MET A 1 1.01 -5.68 4.05
C MET A 1 1.22 -4.62 5.11
N ASN A 2 2.22 -3.75 4.95
CA ASN A 2 2.37 -2.56 5.79
C ASN A 2 1.46 -1.42 5.33
N ARG A 3 1.53 -0.26 5.99
CA ARG A 3 0.66 0.90 5.72
C ARG A 3 0.73 1.47 4.30
N TYR A 4 1.76 1.11 3.53
CA TYR A 4 1.97 1.55 2.14
C TYR A 4 1.61 0.45 1.13
N LEU A 5 0.85 -0.56 1.56
CA LEU A 5 0.46 -1.71 0.75
C LEU A 5 1.67 -2.53 0.23
N GLN A 6 2.82 -2.39 0.88
CA GLN A 6 4.02 -3.16 0.60
C GLN A 6 3.98 -4.50 1.35
N SER A 7 4.55 -5.56 0.76
CA SER A 7 4.76 -6.83 1.44
C SER A 7 5.72 -6.67 2.62
N TRP A 8 5.51 -7.46 3.68
CA TRP A 8 6.45 -7.52 4.81
C TRP A 8 7.66 -8.40 4.50
N ASP A 9 7.48 -9.44 3.67
CA ASP A 9 8.52 -10.43 3.38
C ASP A 9 9.47 -10.00 2.26
N VAL A 10 8.94 -9.25 1.28
CA VAL A 10 9.69 -8.83 0.08
C VAL A 10 9.46 -7.35 -0.22
N HIS A 11 10.49 -6.52 -0.08
CA HIS A 11 10.35 -5.07 -0.10
C HIS A 11 9.98 -4.47 -1.47
N ASN A 12 10.09 -5.23 -2.56
CA ASN A 12 9.83 -4.77 -3.92
C ASN A 12 8.44 -5.17 -4.45
N VAL A 13 7.57 -5.74 -3.60
CA VAL A 13 6.20 -6.14 -3.97
C VAL A 13 5.18 -5.27 -3.26
N PHE A 14 4.21 -4.77 -4.02
CA PHE A 14 3.09 -3.97 -3.55
C PHE A 14 1.78 -4.61 -4.01
N SER A 15 0.78 -4.69 -3.14
CA SER A 15 -0.54 -5.24 -3.45
C SER A 15 -1.61 -4.18 -3.24
N ILE A 16 -1.97 -3.49 -4.32
CA ILE A 16 -2.94 -2.38 -4.29
C ILE A 16 -4.33 -2.91 -4.64
N GLY A 17 -5.31 -2.74 -3.75
CA GLY A 17 -6.70 -3.10 -4.02
C GLY A 17 -7.55 -3.30 -2.76
N ALA A 18 -8.78 -3.76 -2.96
CA ALA A 18 -9.72 -4.04 -1.88
C ALA A 18 -9.28 -5.20 -0.96
N SER A 19 -8.31 -6.02 -1.37
CA SER A 19 -7.67 -7.04 -0.52
C SER A 19 -6.95 -6.45 0.71
N ALA A 20 -6.74 -5.13 0.74
CA ALA A 20 -6.21 -4.42 1.91
C ALA A 20 -7.22 -4.29 3.05
N PHE A 21 -8.53 -4.50 2.80
CA PHE A 21 -9.56 -4.46 3.83
C PHE A 21 -9.77 -5.87 4.41
N PRO A 22 -9.65 -6.06 5.72
CA PRO A 22 -9.84 -7.39 6.33
C PRO A 22 -11.30 -7.87 6.31
N GLN A 23 -12.24 -6.96 6.05
CA GLN A 23 -13.66 -7.21 5.96
C GLN A 23 -14.33 -6.30 4.92
N GLY A 24 -15.52 -6.67 4.47
CA GLY A 24 -16.34 -5.81 3.65
C GLY A 24 -16.74 -4.53 4.39
N LEU A 25 -16.63 -3.37 3.73
CA LEU A 25 -16.86 -2.06 4.34
C LEU A 25 -18.34 -1.66 4.47
N GLY A 26 -19.27 -2.45 3.91
CA GLY A 26 -20.72 -2.11 3.89
C GLY A 26 -21.10 -0.96 2.94
N TYR A 27 -20.12 -0.30 2.32
CA TYR A 27 -20.27 0.74 1.30
C TYR A 27 -19.35 0.45 0.11
N ASN A 28 -19.54 1.15 -1.00
CA ASN A 28 -18.68 0.99 -2.18
C ASN A 28 -17.24 1.44 -1.84
N PRO A 29 -16.23 0.53 -1.92
CA PRO A 29 -14.86 0.83 -1.47
C PRO A 29 -14.03 1.59 -2.51
N THR A 30 -14.56 1.87 -3.71
CA THR A 30 -13.78 2.39 -4.85
C THR A 30 -13.01 3.66 -4.49
N GLY A 31 -13.66 4.62 -3.82
CA GLY A 31 -13.00 5.86 -3.38
C GLY A 31 -11.87 5.61 -2.37
N THR A 32 -12.09 4.71 -1.41
CA THR A 32 -11.09 4.34 -0.40
C THR A 32 -9.91 3.58 -1.02
N VAL A 33 -10.17 2.66 -1.96
CA VAL A 33 -9.12 1.97 -2.72
C VAL A 33 -8.29 2.97 -3.51
N ALA A 34 -8.93 3.92 -4.20
CA ALA A 34 -8.22 4.97 -4.93
C ALA A 34 -7.34 5.82 -4.00
N ALA A 35 -7.85 6.21 -2.83
CA ALA A 35 -7.08 6.96 -1.83
C ALA A 35 -5.84 6.18 -1.37
N LEU A 36 -5.97 4.88 -1.08
CA LEU A 36 -4.83 4.03 -0.70
C LEU A 36 -3.84 3.81 -1.85
N ALA A 37 -4.32 3.75 -3.10
CA ALA A 37 -3.47 3.66 -4.28
C ALA A 37 -2.60 4.93 -4.43
N TYR A 38 -3.20 6.12 -4.32
CA TYR A 38 -2.45 7.38 -4.33
C TYR A 38 -1.48 7.51 -3.16
N TRP A 39 -1.90 7.06 -1.97
CA TRP A 39 -1.05 7.02 -0.78
C TRP A 39 0.20 6.17 -1.01
N SER A 40 0.03 4.98 -1.56
CA SER A 40 1.12 4.04 -1.85
C SER A 40 2.01 4.57 -2.98
N ALA A 41 1.41 5.09 -4.06
CA ALA A 41 2.15 5.67 -5.19
C ALA A 41 3.03 6.86 -4.76
N ARG A 42 2.55 7.71 -3.85
CA ARG A 42 3.33 8.80 -3.26
C ARG A 42 4.56 8.26 -2.53
N ALA A 43 4.39 7.26 -1.66
CA ALA A 43 5.49 6.66 -0.92
C ALA A 43 6.51 5.96 -1.85
N ILE A 44 6.03 5.25 -2.88
CA ILE A 44 6.87 4.63 -3.89
C ILE A 44 7.74 5.68 -4.58
N ARG A 45 7.12 6.73 -5.12
CA ARG A 45 7.80 7.77 -5.89
C ARG A 45 8.80 8.57 -5.05
N GLU A 46 8.40 8.95 -3.83
CA GLU A 46 9.15 9.95 -3.06
C GLU A 46 10.17 9.34 -2.09
N GLN A 47 9.99 8.08 -1.70
CA GLN A 47 10.82 7.39 -0.70
C GLN A 47 11.47 6.14 -1.30
N TYR A 48 10.65 5.17 -1.76
CA TYR A 48 11.15 3.86 -2.20
C TYR A 48 12.12 3.94 -3.38
N LEU A 49 11.79 4.70 -4.44
CA LEU A 49 12.66 4.79 -5.62
C LEU A 49 14.01 5.47 -5.33
N LYS A 50 14.10 6.31 -4.28
CA LYS A 50 15.36 6.96 -3.88
C LYS A 50 16.25 6.02 -3.07
N ASN A 51 15.64 5.18 -2.23
CA ASN A 51 16.34 4.20 -1.42
C ASN A 51 15.48 2.92 -1.28
N PRO A 52 15.63 1.95 -2.20
CA PRO A 52 14.80 0.74 -2.19
C PRO A 52 15.00 -0.07 -0.92
N GLY A 53 13.90 -0.43 -0.26
CA GLY A 53 13.90 -1.21 0.97
C GLY A 53 12.53 -1.21 1.63
N PRO A 54 12.39 -1.85 2.81
CA PRO A 54 11.16 -1.79 3.59
C PRO A 54 10.82 -0.34 3.94
N LEU A 55 9.59 0.10 3.62
CA LEU A 55 9.11 1.44 3.94
C LEU A 55 8.68 1.57 5.42
N VAL A 56 8.59 0.44 6.12
CA VAL A 56 8.28 0.34 7.54
C VAL A 56 9.21 -0.72 8.14
N GLN A 57 9.84 -0.39 9.26
CA GLN A 57 10.62 -1.33 10.05
C GLN A 57 9.66 -2.24 10.83
N ALA A 58 9.89 -3.56 10.77
CA ALA A 58 9.14 -4.56 11.54
C ALA A 58 9.61 -4.64 12.99
#